data_AF-A0A7Z0AY98-F1
#
_entry.id   AF-A0A7Z0AY98-F1
#
_cell.length_a   1.000
_cell.length_b   1.000
_cell.length_c   1.000
_cell.angle_alpha   90.00
_cell.angle_beta   90.00
_cell.angle_gamma   90.00
#
_symmetry.space_group_name_H-M   'P 1'
#
loop_
_entity.id
_entity.type
_entity.pdbx_description
1 polymer ?
#
loop_
_entity_poly.entity_id
_entity_poly.type
_entity_poly.pdbx_seq_one_letter_code
_entity_poly.pdbx_strand_id
1 'polypeptide(L)' 'MPAFANEQRAAETGFRVGQQVFHTKFGEGTITALEGGGVDAKAQVKFKRHGEKWLALAVAKLQAVE' A
#
# COMPACT_ATOMS: atom_id res chain seq x y z
N MET A 1 15.11 -26.21 -1.12
CA MET A 1 13.96 -25.33 -0.89
C MET A 1 14.38 -23.90 -1.22
N PRO A 2 13.86 -23.27 -2.27
CA PRO A 2 13.88 -21.82 -2.39
C PRO A 2 12.46 -21.28 -2.14
N ALA A 3 12.27 -20.67 -0.97
CA ALA A 3 11.25 -19.64 -0.78
C ALA A 3 11.65 -18.47 -1.66
N PHE A 4 10.76 -17.99 -2.56
CA PHE A 4 10.59 -16.62 -3.09
C PHE A 4 9.57 -16.69 -4.25
N ALA A 5 8.44 -17.38 -4.03
CA ALA A 5 7.39 -17.55 -5.04
C ALA A 5 6.28 -16.49 -4.93
N ASN A 6 6.59 -15.26 -4.52
CA ASN A 6 5.57 -14.24 -4.24
C ASN A 6 5.75 -12.88 -4.95
N GLU A 7 6.69 -12.76 -5.89
CA GLU A 7 7.15 -11.42 -6.30
C GLU A 7 6.35 -10.72 -7.41
N GLN A 8 5.51 -11.38 -8.24
CA GLN A 8 5.11 -10.74 -9.53
C GLN A 8 3.63 -10.82 -9.97
N ARG A 9 2.66 -10.95 -9.05
CA ARG A 9 1.23 -10.76 -9.39
C ARG A 9 0.46 -9.81 -8.46
N ALA A 10 1.18 -8.98 -7.71
CA ALA A 10 0.61 -7.84 -6.97
C ALA A 10 0.62 -6.53 -7.80
N ALA A 11 1.08 -6.60 -9.06
CA ALA A 11 1.42 -5.45 -9.89
C ALA A 11 0.22 -4.67 -10.45
N GLU A 12 -1.03 -5.03 -10.11
CA GLU A 12 -2.20 -4.34 -10.69
C GLU A 12 -3.04 -3.56 -9.65
N THR A 13 -3.12 -3.99 -8.37
CA THR A 13 -3.58 -3.17 -7.21
C THR A 13 -3.22 -3.84 -5.85
N GLY A 14 -2.10 -4.59 -5.77
CA GLY A 14 -1.84 -5.66 -4.79
C GLY A 14 -1.59 -5.29 -3.31
N PHE A 15 -2.39 -4.38 -2.77
CA PHE A 15 -2.37 -3.95 -1.37
C PHE A 15 -3.55 -4.54 -0.59
N ARG A 16 -3.37 -4.82 0.70
CA ARG A 16 -4.39 -5.41 1.58
C ARG A 16 -4.59 -4.57 2.84
N VAL A 17 -5.81 -4.51 3.37
CA VAL A 17 -6.06 -3.90 4.69
C VAL A 17 -5.32 -4.68 5.77
N GLY A 18 -4.61 -3.99 6.65
CA GLY A 18 -3.70 -4.52 7.66
C GLY A 18 -2.26 -4.68 7.19
N GLN A 19 -1.96 -4.47 5.91
CA GLN A 19 -0.60 -4.61 5.38
C GLN A 19 0.27 -3.39 5.68
N GLN A 20 1.54 -3.63 6.02
CA GLN A 20 2.55 -2.59 6.14
C GLN A 20 3.02 -2.14 4.76
N VAL A 21 3.10 -0.83 4.60
CA VAL A 21 3.52 -0.15 3.37
C VAL A 21 4.49 0.96 3.72
N PHE A 22 5.38 1.25 2.79
CA PHE A 22 6.33 2.34 2.88
C PHE A 22 6.08 3.34 1.76
N HIS A 23 6.09 4.62 2.12
CA HIS A 23 6.05 5.71 1.17
C HIS A 23 7.28 6.59 1.35
N THR A 24 7.98 6.91 0.27
CA THR A 24 9.25 7.69 0.33
C THR A 24 9.09 9.06 1.02
N LYS A 25 7.91 9.69 0.91
CA LYS A 25 7.61 10.99 1.54
C LYS A 25 7.06 10.90 2.97
N PHE A 26 6.37 9.82 3.33
CA PHE A 26 5.64 9.72 4.61
C PHE A 26 6.24 8.67 5.56
N GLY A 27 7.12 7.81 5.05
CA GLY A 27 7.71 6.67 5.74
C GLY A 27 6.79 5.46 5.77
N GLU A 28 6.96 4.66 6.82
CA GLU A 28 6.19 3.45 7.08
C GLU A 28 4.77 3.77 7.58
N GLY A 29 3.80 3.01 7.08
CA GLY A 29 2.42 3.05 7.51
C GLY A 29 1.70 1.73 7.29
N THR A 30 0.51 1.60 7.86
CA THR A 30 -0.32 0.40 7.75
C THR A 30 -1.61 0.74 7.03
N ILE A 31 -1.97 -0.04 6.01
CA ILE A 31 -3.24 0.15 5.33
C ILE A 31 -4.37 -0.18 6.32
N THR A 32 -5.28 0.76 6.52
CA THR A 32 -6.45 0.58 7.39
C THR A 32 -7.75 0.49 6.59
N ALA A 33 -7.77 1.01 5.37
CA ALA A 33 -8.89 0.87 4.45
C ALA A 33 -8.42 1.00 2.99
N LEU A 34 -9.19 0.44 2.08
CA LEU A 34 -9.02 0.60 0.63
C LEU A 34 -10.40 0.95 0.08
N GLU A 35 -10.50 2.03 -0.69
CA GLU A 35 -11.79 2.51 -1.21
C GLU A 35 -11.60 3.05 -2.63
N GLY A 36 -12.58 2.77 -3.49
CA GLY A 36 -12.55 3.14 -4.90
C GLY A 36 -12.26 1.95 -5.81
N GLY A 37 -12.50 2.14 -7.11
CA GLY A 37 -12.33 1.12 -8.14
C GLY A 37 -11.65 1.69 -9.38
N GLY A 38 -10.77 0.92 -10.00
CA GLY A 38 -10.04 1.34 -11.19
C GLY A 38 -9.10 2.51 -10.92
N VAL A 39 -9.26 3.61 -11.66
CA VAL A 39 -8.35 4.77 -11.65
C VAL A 39 -8.50 5.64 -10.40
N ASP A 40 -9.65 5.58 -9.72
CA ASP A 40 -9.95 6.36 -8.51
C ASP A 40 -9.73 5.56 -7.23
N ALA A 41 -9.06 4.40 -7.31
CA ALA A 41 -8.77 3.59 -6.13
C ALA A 41 -7.84 4.36 -5.18
N LYS A 42 -8.16 4.36 -3.89
CA LYS A 42 -7.46 5.04 -2.82
C LYS A 42 -7.18 4.05 -1.68
N ALA A 43 -5.99 4.12 -1.13
CA ALA A 43 -5.60 3.41 0.08
C ALA A 43 -5.54 4.40 1.25
N GLN A 44 -6.29 4.11 2.31
CA GLN A 44 -6.12 4.75 3.60
C GLN A 44 -4.97 4.06 4.32
N VAL A 45 -3.89 4.79 4.55
CA VAL A 45 -2.68 4.32 5.21
C VAL A 45 -2.46 5.13 6.47
N LYS A 46 -2.33 4.44 7.61
CA LYS A 46 -1.94 5.01 8.89
C LYS A 46 -0.43 5.03 9.01
N PHE A 47 0.19 6.17 8.71
CA PHE A 47 1.61 6.41 8.87
C PHE A 47 1.96 6.61 10.34
N LYS A 48 3.02 5.96 10.81
CA LYS A 48 3.47 6.10 12.21
C LYS A 48 3.82 7.54 12.58
N ARG A 49 4.38 8.31 11.63
CA ARG A 49 4.83 9.70 11.87
C ARG A 49 3.81 10.77 11.50
N HIS A 50 2.86 10.45 10.62
CA HIS A 50 1.93 11.44 10.04
C HIS A 50 0.45 11.13 10.30
N GLY A 51 0.12 10.01 10.92
CA GLY A 51 -1.26 9.58 11.14
C GLY A 51 -1.91 9.01 9.88
N GLU A 52 -3.24 9.04 9.85
CA GLU A 52 -4.05 8.42 8.80
C GLU A 52 -4.15 9.31 7.56
N LYS A 53 -3.79 8.77 6.40
CA LYS A 53 -3.79 9.51 5.13
C LYS A 53 -4.37 8.69 4.00
N TRP A 54 -5.07 9.38 3.11
CA TRP A 54 -5.61 8.82 1.88
C TRP A 54 -4.63 9.03 0.73
N LEU A 55 -4.24 7.94 0.08
CA LEU A 55 -3.34 7.94 -1.07
C LEU A 55 -4.02 7.26 -2.24
N ALA A 56 -4.12 7.97 -3.38
CA ALA A 56 -4.66 7.39 -4.60
C ALA A 56 -3.70 6.32 -5.14
N LEU A 57 -4.12 5.06 -5.22
CA LEU A 57 -3.33 3.94 -5.74
C LEU A 57 -2.86 4.19 -7.18
N ALA A 58 -3.60 4.98 -7.96
CA ALA A 58 -3.23 5.36 -9.31
C ALA A 58 -1.98 6.26 -9.41
N VAL A 59 -1.66 7.03 -8.36
CA VAL A 59 -0.55 8.01 -8.37
C VAL A 59 0.48 7.72 -7.27
N ALA A 60 0.04 7.13 -6.17
CA ALA A 60 0.87 6.83 -5.03
C ALA A 60 1.70 5.57 -5.29
N LYS A 61 2.98 5.77 -5.55
CA LYS A 61 3.99 4.70 -5.52
C LYS A 61 4.23 4.29 -4.07
N LEU A 62 3.33 3.47 -3.54
CA LEU A 62 3.50 2.77 -2.28
C LEU A 62 4.35 1.52 -2.53
N GLN A 63 5.27 1.22 -1.62
CA GLN A 63 5.96 -0.07 -1.59
C GLN A 63 5.35 -0.92 -0.49
N ALA A 64 5.00 -2.17 -0.79
CA ALA A 64 4.66 -3.13 0.26
C ALA A 64 5.94 -3.46 1.05
N VAL A 65 5.85 -3.45 2.37
CA VAL A 65 6.91 -3.93 3.27
C VAL A 65 6.41 -5.26 3.81
N GLU A 66 7.15 -6.34 3.54
CA GLU A 66 6.91 -7.66 4.13
C GLU A 66 7.33 -7.69 5.61
#